data_AF-A0A7V5PGL0-F1
#
_entry.id   AF-A0A7V5PGL0-F1
#
_cell.length_a   1.000
_cell.length_b   1.000
_cell.length_c   1.000
_cell.angle_alpha   90.00
_cell.angle_beta   90.00
_cell.angle_gamma   90.00
#
_symmetry.space_group_name_H-M   'P 1'
#
loop_
_entity.id
_entity.type
_entity.pdbx_description
1 polymer ?
#
loop_
_entity_poly.entity_id
_entity_poly.type
_entity_poly.pdbx_seq_one_letter_code
_entity_poly.pdbx_strand_id
1 'polypeptide(L)'
;MQKLNDKWVLLGGEPTFWCPGCRQLHRFHVNKPSPDTGARWTWDGNIDAPTFSPSLLYPGKCHLFIWEGWIRFLGDCQHELADQIVGVPDLPDWVLEGE
;
A
#
# COMPACT_ATOMS: atom_id res chain seq x y z
N MET A 1 -14.48 -6.84 2.72
CA MET A 1 -13.10 -6.61 3.20
C MET A 1 -12.73 -7.77 4.11
N GLN A 2 -11.48 -8.21 4.11
CA GLN A 2 -10.97 -9.21 5.05
C GLN A 2 -9.74 -8.64 5.77
N LYS A 3 -9.74 -8.61 7.11
CA LYS A 3 -8.55 -8.23 7.89
C LYS A 3 -7.50 -9.34 7.80
N LEU A 4 -6.25 -8.96 7.57
CA LEU A 4 -5.10 -9.87 7.61
C LEU A 4 -4.33 -9.71 8.92
N ASN A 5 -3.99 -8.48 9.27
CA ASN A 5 -3.43 -8.06 10.56
C ASN A 5 -3.81 -6.60 10.84
N ASP A 6 -3.18 -5.96 11.81
CA ASP A 6 -3.49 -4.56 12.16
C ASP A 6 -3.03 -3.55 11.09
N LYS A 7 -2.21 -3.96 10.13
CA LYS A 7 -1.61 -3.09 9.09
C LYS A 7 -2.20 -3.33 7.69
N TRP A 8 -2.80 -4.51 7.47
CA TRP A 8 -3.20 -4.98 6.15
C TRP A 8 -4.61 -5.57 6.13
N VAL A 9 -5.32 -5.26 5.06
CA VAL A 9 -6.62 -5.86 4.71
C VAL A 9 -6.59 -6.32 3.24
N LEU A 10 -7.46 -7.27 2.90
CA LEU A 10 -7.83 -7.55 1.52
C LEU A 10 -9.12 -6.79 1.17
N LEU A 11 -9.02 -5.89 0.21
CA LEU A 11 -10.17 -5.25 -0.42
C LEU A 11 -10.41 -5.88 -1.79
N GLY A 12 -11.54 -6.57 -1.95
CA GLY A 12 -11.83 -7.30 -3.18
C GLY A 12 -10.80 -8.40 -3.52
N GLY A 13 -10.12 -8.94 -2.50
CA GLY A 13 -9.06 -9.94 -2.64
C GLY A 13 -7.65 -9.38 -2.84
N GLU A 14 -7.49 -8.05 -2.90
CA GLU A 14 -6.19 -7.42 -3.16
C GLU A 14 -5.59 -6.79 -1.88
N PRO A 15 -4.30 -7.02 -1.57
CA PRO A 15 -3.62 -6.40 -0.44
C PRO A 15 -3.75 -4.88 -0.44
N THR A 16 -4.18 -4.33 0.67
CA THR A 16 -4.42 -2.90 0.86
C THR A 16 -3.89 -2.46 2.21
N PHE A 17 -3.19 -1.32 2.24
CA PHE A 17 -2.62 -0.71 3.44
C PHE A 17 -2.99 0.79 3.52
N TRP A 18 -2.80 1.37 4.70
CA TRP A 18 -2.93 2.82 4.91
C TRP A 18 -1.62 3.53 4.59
N CYS A 19 -1.66 4.46 3.63
CA CYS A 19 -0.52 5.32 3.31
C CYS A 19 -0.49 6.52 4.27
N PRO A 20 0.54 6.67 5.14
CA PRO A 20 0.60 7.78 6.09
C PRO A 20 0.83 9.15 5.41
N GLY A 21 1.44 9.17 4.22
CA GLY A 21 1.68 10.41 3.46
C GLY A 21 0.43 10.93 2.76
N CYS A 22 -0.29 10.05 2.06
CA CYS A 22 -1.53 10.43 1.37
C CYS A 22 -2.74 10.51 2.29
N ARG A 23 -2.69 9.83 3.45
CA ARG A 23 -3.84 9.60 4.32
C ARG A 23 -5.00 8.97 3.54
N GLN A 24 -4.67 7.95 2.75
CA GLN A 24 -5.60 7.19 1.92
C GLN A 24 -5.18 5.72 1.86
N LEU A 25 -6.14 4.84 1.57
CA LEU A 25 -5.87 3.42 1.33
C LEU A 25 -5.23 3.21 -0.04
N HIS A 26 -4.11 2.50 -0.06
CA HIS A 26 -3.40 2.11 -1.28
C HIS A 26 -3.50 0.61 -1.49
N ARG A 27 -3.80 0.21 -2.71
CA ARG A 27 -4.07 -1.19 -3.08
C ARG A 27 -3.04 -1.71 -4.07
N PHE A 28 -2.54 -2.91 -3.81
CA PHE A 28 -1.71 -3.67 -4.74
C PHE A 28 -2.55 -4.70 -5.47
N HIS A 29 -2.76 -4.49 -6.75
CA HIS A 29 -3.46 -5.42 -7.63
C HIS A 29 -2.53 -6.58 -8.02
N VAL A 30 -2.64 -7.72 -7.33
CA VAL A 30 -1.76 -8.89 -7.50
C VAL A 30 -2.45 -10.04 -8.24
N ASN A 31 -3.77 -10.17 -8.04
CA ASN A 31 -4.55 -11.24 -8.66
C ASN A 31 -4.99 -10.90 -10.09
N LYS A 32 -5.36 -9.64 -10.33
CA LYS A 32 -5.75 -9.11 -11.65
C LYS A 32 -5.22 -7.69 -11.83
N PRO A 33 -4.98 -7.22 -13.06
CA PRO A 33 -4.62 -5.83 -13.31
C PRO A 33 -5.64 -4.85 -12.70
N SER A 34 -5.15 -3.69 -12.25
CA SER A 34 -5.98 -2.57 -11.83
C SER A 34 -6.94 -2.18 -12.96
N PRO A 35 -8.26 -2.04 -12.68
CA PRO A 35 -9.21 -1.60 -13.69
C PRO A 35 -8.97 -0.15 -14.14
N ASP A 36 -8.36 0.68 -13.28
CA ASP A 36 -8.17 2.10 -13.54
C ASP A 36 -6.89 2.39 -14.34
N THR A 37 -5.83 1.63 -14.07
CA THR A 37 -4.49 1.90 -14.62
C THR A 37 -3.87 0.74 -15.39
N GLY A 38 -4.43 -0.46 -15.31
CA GLY A 38 -3.83 -1.68 -15.84
C GLY A 38 -2.60 -2.16 -15.08
N ALA A 39 -2.19 -1.46 -14.01
CA ALA A 39 -1.03 -1.82 -13.22
C ALA A 39 -1.25 -3.15 -12.49
N ARG A 40 -0.18 -3.96 -12.39
CA ARG A 40 -0.18 -5.25 -11.71
C ARG A 40 1.14 -5.41 -10.96
N TRP A 41 1.04 -5.88 -9.73
CA TRP A 41 2.18 -6.11 -8.85
C TRP A 41 2.40 -7.60 -8.59
N THR A 42 3.64 -7.97 -8.31
CA THR A 42 3.99 -9.21 -7.65
C THR A 42 4.06 -8.98 -6.14
N TRP A 43 3.75 -10.02 -5.39
CA TRP A 43 3.84 -10.07 -3.94
C TRP A 43 4.52 -11.38 -3.54
N ASP A 44 5.42 -11.31 -2.57
CA ASP A 44 6.14 -12.47 -2.02
C ASP A 44 5.25 -13.38 -1.15
N GLY A 45 4.04 -12.94 -0.80
CA GLY A 45 3.11 -13.68 0.04
C GLY A 45 3.36 -13.53 1.54
N ASN A 46 4.37 -12.75 1.94
CA ASN A 46 4.66 -12.48 3.34
C ASN A 46 3.72 -11.38 3.84
N ILE A 47 2.95 -11.64 4.90
CA ILE A 47 2.01 -10.66 5.45
C ILE A 47 2.59 -9.84 6.61
N ASP A 48 3.61 -10.36 7.28
CA ASP A 48 4.25 -9.69 8.41
C ASP A 48 5.30 -8.68 7.93
N ALA A 49 6.02 -9.04 6.86
CA ALA A 49 7.02 -8.20 6.20
C ALA A 49 6.90 -8.30 4.67
N PRO A 50 5.80 -7.77 4.07
CA PRO A 50 5.55 -7.91 2.65
C PRO A 50 6.59 -7.17 1.80
N THR A 51 6.85 -7.74 0.62
CA THR A 51 7.52 -7.06 -0.48
C THR A 51 6.65 -7.08 -1.73
N PHE A 52 6.50 -5.91 -2.37
CA PHE A 52 5.77 -5.75 -3.62
C PHE A 52 6.68 -5.21 -4.73
N SER A 53 6.44 -5.63 -5.97
CA SER A 53 7.17 -5.12 -7.15
C SER A 53 6.25 -4.97 -8.36
N PRO A 54 6.38 -3.92 -9.18
CA PRO A 54 7.31 -2.78 -9.05
C PRO A 54 6.84 -1.77 -7.98
N SER A 55 7.29 -0.53 -8.04
CA SER A 55 6.78 0.55 -7.17
C SER A 55 5.28 0.76 -7.36
N LEU A 56 4.62 1.27 -6.33
CA LEU A 56 3.27 1.80 -6.43
C LEU A 56 3.36 3.26 -6.83
N LEU A 57 2.79 3.60 -7.98
CA LEU A 57 2.64 4.97 -8.46
C LEU A 57 1.17 5.37 -8.41
N TYR A 58 0.86 6.39 -7.63
CA TYR A 58 -0.38 7.14 -7.69
C TYR A 58 -0.06 8.51 -8.29
N PRO A 59 -0.28 8.72 -9.59
CA PRO A 59 0.21 9.89 -10.32
C PRO A 59 -0.14 11.22 -9.64
N GLY A 60 0.87 12.08 -9.51
CA GLY A 60 0.72 13.42 -8.91
C GLY A 60 0.47 13.46 -7.41
N LYS A 61 0.53 12.32 -6.70
CA LYS A 61 0.45 12.30 -5.23
C LYS A 61 1.55 11.49 -4.57
N CYS A 62 1.74 10.24 -4.99
CA CYS A 62 2.57 9.28 -4.27
C CYS A 62 3.32 8.35 -5.21
N HIS A 63 4.53 8.01 -4.82
CA HIS A 63 5.34 7.01 -5.49
C HIS A 63 6.21 6.29 -4.47
N LEU A 64 5.98 5.00 -4.26
CA LEU A 64 6.63 4.27 -3.17
C LEU A 64 7.00 2.83 -3.54
N PHE A 65 7.94 2.28 -2.78
CA PHE A 65 8.15 0.83 -2.68
C PHE A 65 7.71 0.35 -1.30
N ILE A 66 7.26 -0.91 -1.24
CA ILE A 66 7.18 -1.66 0.01
C ILE A 66 8.11 -2.87 -0.10
N TRP A 67 9.04 -2.96 0.84
CA TRP A 67 10.07 -4.00 0.92
C TRP A 67 10.26 -4.38 2.39
N GLU A 68 10.17 -5.67 2.71
CA GLU A 68 10.31 -6.20 4.07
C GLU A 68 9.46 -5.44 5.11
N GLY A 69 8.22 -5.04 4.74
CA GLY A 69 7.32 -4.30 5.61
C GLY A 69 7.67 -2.82 5.85
N TRP A 70 8.65 -2.27 5.13
CA TRP A 70 9.01 -0.84 5.14
C TRP A 70 8.48 -0.14 3.90
N ILE A 71 8.00 1.09 4.08
CA ILE A 71 7.63 1.99 2.98
C ILE A 71 8.84 2.88 2.68
N ARG A 72 9.30 2.86 1.43
CA ARG A 72 10.24 3.87 0.90
C ARG A 72 9.48 4.78 -0.05
N PHE A 73 9.29 6.03 0.34
CA PHE A 73 8.76 7.04 -0.56
C PHE A 73 9.87 7.55 -1.48
N LEU A 74 9.56 7.70 -2.77
CA LEU A 74 10.48 8.24 -3.77
C LEU A 74 10.40 9.76 -3.82
N GLY A 75 11.48 10.41 -4.26
CA GLY A 75 11.60 11.87 -4.26
C GLY A 75 10.63 12.60 -5.19
N ASP A 76 9.94 11.91 -6.10
CA ASP A 76 8.86 12.45 -6.93
C ASP A 76 7.47 12.40 -6.25
N CYS A 77 7.39 11.93 -4.99
CA CYS A 77 6.21 12.10 -4.15
C CYS A 77 5.85 13.57 -3.94
N GLN A 78 4.56 13.89 -3.83
CA GLN A 78 4.06 15.27 -3.65
C GLN A 78 3.59 15.55 -2.21
N HIS A 79 3.87 14.65 -1.27
CA HIS A 79 3.50 14.78 0.14
C HIS A 79 4.73 14.88 1.05
N GLU A 80 4.51 15.29 2.30
CA GLU A 80 5.55 15.57 3.31
C GLU A 80 6.56 14.45 3.59
N LEU A 81 6.21 13.20 3.27
CA LEU A 81 7.10 12.04 3.44
C LEU A 81 7.99 11.72 2.23
N ALA A 82 8.12 12.60 1.23
CA ALA A 82 9.03 12.39 0.11
C ALA A 82 10.49 12.12 0.58
N ASP A 83 11.18 11.18 -0.08
CA ASP A 83 12.52 10.68 0.28
C ASP A 83 12.66 10.09 1.70
N GLN A 84 11.56 9.79 2.39
CA GLN A 84 11.58 9.15 3.71
C GLN A 84 11.37 7.63 3.63
N ILE A 85 11.91 6.93 4.64
CA ILE A 85 11.62 5.52 4.91
C ILE A 85 10.86 5.45 6.24
N VAL A 86 9.69 4.81 6.23
CA VAL A 86 8.83 4.67 7.42
C VAL A 86 8.29 3.24 7.51
N GLY A 87 7.91 2.82 8.71
CA GLY A 87 7.19 1.56 8.88
C GLY A 87 5.77 1.66 8.32
N VAL A 88 5.21 0.54 7.85
CA VAL A 88 3.78 0.49 7.55
C VAL A 88 3.01 0.72 8.85
N PRO A 89 2.17 1.77 8.94
CA PRO A 89 1.41 2.07 10.15
C PRO A 89 0.25 1.09 10.31
N ASP A 90 -0.33 1.06 11.51
CA ASP A 90 -1.60 0.38 11.73
C ASP A 90 -2.71 1.06 10.92
N LEU A 91 -3.70 0.27 10.54
CA LEU A 91 -4.89 0.74 9.84
C LEU A 91 -5.68 1.66 10.78
N PRO A 92 -6.23 2.78 10.26
CA PRO A 92 -7.17 3.59 11.02
C PRO A 92 -8.37 2.76 11.50
N ASP A 93 -8.88 3.06 12.69
CA ASP A 93 -9.99 2.32 13.32
C ASP A 93 -11.22 2.21 12.41
N TRP A 94 -11.56 3.29 11.71
CA TRP A 94 -12.70 3.31 10.76
C TRP A 94 -12.55 2.32 9.60
N VAL A 95 -11.32 1.93 9.22
CA VAL A 95 -11.09 0.86 8.23
C VAL A 95 -11.43 -0.49 8.84
N LEU A 96 -11.15 -0.69 10.12
CA LEU A 96 -11.35 -1.96 10.81
C LEU A 96 -12.82 -2.18 11.23
N GLU A 97 -13.54 -1.09 11.51
CA GLU A 97 -14.92 -1.11 12.03
C GLU A 97 -15.99 -1.26 10.92
N GLY A 98 -15.65 -1.01 9.66
CA GLY A 98 -16.43 -1.44 8.49
C GLY A 98 -17.70 -0.64 8.18
N GLU A 99 -17.56 0.67 7.94
CA GLU A 99 -18.57 1.46 7.21
C GLU A 99 -18.42 1.39 5.69
#